data_AF-Q2F5P7-F1
#
_entry.id   AF-Q2F5P7-F1
#
_cell.length_a   1.000
_cell.length_b   1.000
_cell.length_c   1.000
_cell.angle_alpha   90.00
_cell.angle_beta   90.00
_cell.angle_gamma   90.00
#
_symmetry.space_group_name_H-M   'P 1'
#
loop_
_entity.id
_entity.type
_entity.pdbx_description
1 polymer ?
#
loop_
_entity_poly.entity_id
_entity_poly.type
_entity_poly.pdbx_seq_one_letter_code
_entity_poly.pdbx_strand_id
1 'polypeptide(L)'
;MSGIVKATHRVLQTCVKTANLSGLVSRTQTAVKRDFTRGIWHMSCSRRLDGTLASTSLLHNHSNTCSCGCGLKALHTKGERELVEFLTEEIVAERKAQKVKSLPAEVEGFTVKGDGAEVVLTKQLKDETIRVTFNVNHTVDSDDFEGDVQTEKQEFSEMRSKPQFEVDLVRGDTTLGFTCSYLQDPPAASADEYNDVFGIDEITLYKGEWNDKVYAVAGDVLDGYLYDLLMNLLEEKGISNEFAQKLSDFSTAYEHTAYINLLESISKFTIGK
;
A
#
# COMPACT_ATOMS: atom_id res chain seq x y z
N MET A 1 27.88 -34.83 56.49
CA MET A 1 28.65 -33.76 57.16
C MET A 1 28.96 -32.70 56.11
N SER A 2 28.59 -31.44 56.40
CA SER A 2 28.97 -30.18 55.73
C SER A 2 28.45 -29.96 54.29
N GLY A 3 27.77 -28.88 53.90
CA GLY A 3 27.31 -27.66 54.58
C GLY A 3 26.84 -26.60 53.56
N ILE A 4 25.62 -26.08 53.75
CA ILE A 4 25.18 -24.66 53.73
C ILE A 4 25.47 -23.74 52.51
N VAL A 5 24.39 -23.46 51.76
CA VAL A 5 23.80 -22.16 51.31
C VAL A 5 24.62 -20.85 51.40
N LYS A 6 24.63 -20.04 50.32
CA LYS A 6 24.32 -18.57 50.33
C LYS A 6 24.28 -17.92 48.95
N ALA A 7 23.20 -17.18 48.69
CA ALA A 7 23.05 -16.15 47.67
C ALA A 7 23.71 -14.83 48.10
N THR A 8 24.06 -13.94 47.15
CA THR A 8 23.82 -12.47 47.22
C THR A 8 24.32 -11.67 45.99
N HIS A 9 23.39 -10.87 45.45
CA HIS A 9 23.44 -9.55 44.78
C HIS A 9 24.72 -8.68 44.74
N ARG A 10 24.93 -7.99 43.59
CA ARG A 10 25.07 -6.51 43.35
C ARG A 10 25.54 -6.30 41.88
N VAL A 11 24.79 -5.69 40.96
CA VAL A 11 24.43 -4.26 40.75
C VAL A 11 25.62 -3.31 40.86
N LEU A 12 25.98 -2.66 39.74
CA LEU A 12 26.34 -1.24 39.54
C LEU A 12 26.53 -1.03 38.01
N GLN A 13 25.54 -0.46 37.32
CA GLN A 13 25.44 0.96 36.97
C GLN A 13 26.60 1.51 36.13
N THR A 14 26.31 1.80 34.87
CA THR A 14 26.87 2.97 34.20
C THR A 14 25.73 3.69 33.49
N CYS A 15 25.26 4.75 34.13
CA CYS A 15 24.38 5.76 33.54
C CYS A 15 25.24 6.92 33.02
N VAL A 16 24.57 7.82 32.26
CA VAL A 16 24.86 9.25 32.00
C VAL A 16 25.50 9.51 30.62
N LYS A 17 24.96 10.34 29.71
CA LYS A 17 23.79 11.25 29.73
C LYS A 17 23.50 11.73 28.30
N THR A 18 22.20 11.77 27.96
CA THR A 18 21.43 12.84 27.28
C THR A 18 22.06 13.69 26.17
N ALA A 19 21.35 13.75 25.04
CA ALA A 19 20.93 15.01 24.45
C ALA A 19 19.48 14.91 23.96
N ASN A 20 18.63 15.81 24.46
CA ASN A 20 17.25 16.02 24.03
C ASN A 20 17.24 16.65 22.64
N LEU A 21 16.33 16.22 21.78
CA LEU A 21 15.65 17.08 20.81
C LEU A 21 14.23 16.57 20.61
N SER A 22 13.30 17.51 20.74
CA SER A 22 11.85 17.33 20.72
C SER A 22 11.36 17.04 19.30
N GLY A 23 10.42 16.10 19.17
CA GLY A 23 9.65 15.90 17.94
C GLY A 23 8.41 15.06 18.24
N LEU A 24 7.24 15.67 18.19
CA LEU A 24 5.94 14.98 18.12
C LEU A 24 5.90 14.19 16.80
N VAL A 25 5.71 12.86 16.86
CA VAL A 25 5.34 12.06 15.69
C VAL A 25 3.97 11.47 15.98
N SER A 26 2.97 12.03 15.30
CA SER A 26 1.65 11.45 15.08
C SER A 26 1.76 10.59 13.82
N ARG A 27 1.33 9.34 13.84
CA ARG A 27 1.22 8.51 12.62
C ARG A 27 -0.02 8.95 11.83
N THR A 28 0.07 10.12 11.22
CA THR A 28 -0.66 10.44 9.99
C THR A 28 0.37 10.31 8.87
N GLN A 29 0.05 9.61 7.79
CA GLN A 29 0.90 9.56 6.61
C GLN A 29 1.16 11.00 6.13
N THR A 30 2.38 11.50 6.36
CA THR A 30 2.81 12.77 5.79
C THR A 30 3.09 12.56 4.32
N ALA A 31 2.47 13.39 3.46
CA ALA A 31 2.74 13.42 2.03
C ALA A 31 4.25 13.45 1.76
N VAL A 32 4.72 12.54 0.91
CA VAL A 32 6.10 12.43 0.45
C VAL A 32 6.53 13.78 -0.14
N LYS A 33 7.31 14.56 0.62
CA LYS A 33 8.03 15.70 0.07
C LYS A 33 9.14 15.15 -0.81
N ARG A 34 8.99 15.32 -2.12
CA ARG A 34 10.02 15.01 -3.11
C ARG A 34 11.20 15.96 -2.89
N ASP A 35 12.23 15.47 -2.20
CA ASP A 35 13.55 16.09 -2.26
C ASP A 35 14.14 15.81 -3.64
N PHE A 36 13.99 16.78 -4.53
CA PHE A 36 14.63 16.76 -5.83
C PHE A 36 16.12 17.04 -5.62
N THR A 37 16.93 15.98 -5.57
CA THR A 37 18.38 16.11 -5.68
C THR A 37 18.70 16.79 -7.01
N ARG A 38 19.40 17.91 -6.90
CA ARG A 38 19.85 18.74 -8.01
C ARG A 38 20.82 17.95 -8.90
N GLY A 39 20.36 17.50 -10.06
CA GLY A 39 21.22 17.18 -11.20
C GLY A 39 21.58 18.46 -11.95
N ILE A 40 22.83 18.88 -11.85
CA ILE A 40 23.36 20.12 -12.41
C ILE A 40 23.69 19.91 -13.90
N TRP A 41 23.15 20.82 -14.72
CA TRP A 41 23.60 21.24 -16.06
C TRP A 41 24.95 20.71 -16.54
N HIS A 42 24.97 20.06 -17.72
CA HIS A 42 25.67 20.57 -18.91
C HIS A 42 25.46 19.60 -20.08
N MET A 43 25.10 20.12 -21.26
CA MET A 43 25.79 19.86 -22.55
C MET A 43 24.91 20.35 -23.70
N SER A 44 25.17 21.58 -24.15
CA SER A 44 25.35 21.90 -25.58
C SER A 44 25.92 23.31 -25.69
N CYS A 45 27.24 23.41 -25.54
CA CYS A 45 27.99 24.45 -26.21
C CYS A 45 28.18 24.00 -27.67
N SER A 46 27.74 24.80 -28.62
CA SER A 46 28.35 24.79 -29.95
C SER A 46 28.40 26.20 -30.53
N ARG A 47 29.64 26.69 -30.52
CA ARG A 47 30.33 27.50 -31.53
C ARG A 47 29.97 28.98 -31.65
N ARG A 48 30.93 29.78 -31.16
CA ARG A 48 31.20 31.16 -31.56
C ARG A 48 31.92 31.21 -32.92
N LEU A 49 31.53 32.21 -33.72
CA LEU A 49 32.24 33.08 -34.68
C LEU A 49 31.19 33.43 -35.74
N ASP A 50 30.93 34.65 -36.17
CA ASP A 50 31.56 35.97 -36.06
C ASP A 50 30.48 36.96 -36.56
N GLY A 51 30.45 38.23 -36.14
CA GLY A 51 29.53 39.20 -36.73
C GLY A 51 28.90 40.22 -35.78
N THR A 52 29.30 41.46 -35.99
CA THR A 52 28.86 42.72 -35.40
C THR A 52 27.35 42.98 -35.34
N LEU A 53 26.93 43.54 -34.20
CA LEU A 53 25.84 44.51 -33.97
C LEU A 53 24.38 44.11 -34.31
N ALA A 54 23.52 44.50 -33.36
CA ALA A 54 22.06 44.64 -33.41
C ALA A 54 21.21 43.47 -32.89
N SER A 55 20.25 43.86 -32.04
CA SER A 55 18.98 43.18 -31.74
C SER A 55 18.94 42.28 -30.49
N THR A 56 18.99 42.91 -29.31
CA THR A 56 18.29 42.42 -28.12
C THR A 56 16.78 42.54 -28.34
N SER A 57 16.08 41.50 -28.82
CA SER A 57 14.61 41.34 -28.68
C SER A 57 14.05 40.02 -29.27
N LEU A 58 14.62 38.84 -28.96
CA LEU A 58 14.04 37.56 -29.44
C LEU A 58 13.85 36.51 -28.34
N LEU A 59 13.52 36.94 -27.12
CA LEU A 59 12.99 36.07 -26.06
C LEU A 59 11.70 36.66 -25.51
N HIS A 60 10.68 36.82 -26.36
CA HIS A 60 9.33 37.12 -25.92
C HIS A 60 8.31 36.77 -27.02
N ASN A 61 8.12 35.49 -27.31
CA ASN A 61 6.92 35.10 -28.04
C ASN A 61 6.57 33.62 -27.83
N HIS A 62 5.90 33.32 -26.71
CA HIS A 62 5.12 32.08 -26.56
C HIS A 62 3.70 32.36 -26.06
N SER A 63 3.35 33.60 -25.73
CA SER A 63 2.01 33.96 -25.31
C SER A 63 1.24 34.53 -26.50
N ASN A 64 0.76 33.63 -27.36
CA ASN A 64 -0.34 33.94 -28.27
C ASN A 64 -1.61 34.19 -27.42
N THR A 65 -1.70 35.37 -26.80
CA THR A 65 -2.93 35.85 -26.18
C THR A 65 -3.76 36.53 -27.26
N CYS A 66 -4.97 36.02 -27.48
CA CYS A 66 -5.94 36.58 -28.41
C CYS A 66 -6.26 38.06 -28.10
N SER A 67 -6.44 38.88 -29.14
CA SER A 67 -6.74 40.31 -29.06
C SER A 67 -8.18 40.62 -28.54
N CYS A 68 -8.99 39.61 -28.23
CA CYS A 68 -10.38 39.78 -27.76
C CYS A 68 -10.53 40.19 -26.28
N GLY A 69 -9.44 40.45 -25.55
CA GLY A 69 -9.51 40.78 -24.11
C GLY A 69 -9.93 39.61 -23.22
N CYS A 70 -9.92 38.39 -23.74
CA CYS A 70 -10.29 37.15 -23.05
C CYS A 70 -9.13 36.54 -22.22
N GLY A 71 -8.00 37.26 -22.12
CA GLY A 71 -6.65 36.72 -21.86
C GLY A 71 -6.28 36.30 -20.43
N LEU A 72 -7.22 35.85 -19.60
CA LEU A 72 -6.90 35.37 -18.23
C LEU A 72 -7.63 34.09 -17.81
N LYS A 73 -8.33 33.41 -18.72
CA LYS A 73 -9.09 32.21 -18.36
C LYS A 73 -8.76 31.07 -19.33
N ALA A 74 -7.86 30.19 -18.88
CA ALA A 74 -7.54 28.87 -19.42
C ALA A 74 -6.79 28.83 -20.77
N LEU A 75 -5.46 28.98 -20.70
CA LEU A 75 -4.59 28.34 -21.69
C LEU A 75 -4.19 27.00 -21.09
N HIS A 76 -4.89 25.93 -21.46
CA HIS A 76 -4.35 24.60 -21.23
C HIS A 76 -3.03 24.50 -21.99
N THR A 77 -1.96 24.05 -21.33
CA THR A 77 -0.71 23.77 -22.05
C THR A 77 -0.95 22.69 -23.10
N LYS A 78 -0.11 22.63 -24.14
CA LYS A 78 -0.21 21.54 -25.14
C LYS A 78 -0.19 20.16 -24.46
N GLY A 79 0.63 20.00 -23.42
CA GLY A 79 0.72 18.77 -22.62
C GLY A 79 -0.56 18.45 -21.84
N GLU A 80 -1.23 19.45 -21.25
CA GLU A 80 -2.51 19.23 -20.55
C GLU A 80 -3.60 18.76 -21.51
N ARG A 81 -3.63 19.29 -22.74
CA ARG A 81 -4.60 18.85 -23.75
C ARG A 81 -4.36 17.40 -24.18
N GLU A 82 -3.11 17.06 -24.48
CA GLU A 82 -2.71 15.69 -24.85
C GLU A 82 -2.99 14.70 -23.71
N LEU A 83 -2.72 15.10 -22.46
CA LEU A 83 -3.01 14.31 -21.28
C LEU A 83 -4.50 14.03 -21.12
N VAL A 84 -5.38 15.02 -21.32
CA VAL A 84 -6.83 14.83 -21.22
C VAL A 84 -7.36 13.91 -22.31
N GLU A 85 -6.88 14.05 -23.54
CA GLU A 85 -7.25 13.19 -24.67
C GLU A 85 -6.91 11.73 -24.35
N PHE A 86 -5.65 11.48 -23.96
CA PHE A 86 -5.19 10.15 -23.54
C PHE A 86 -6.01 9.57 -22.37
N LEU A 87 -6.17 10.34 -21.28
CA LEU A 87 -6.92 9.87 -20.11
C LEU A 87 -8.37 9.55 -20.43
N THR A 88 -8.99 10.28 -21.36
CA THR A 88 -10.39 10.03 -21.76
C THR A 88 -10.53 8.69 -22.47
N GLU A 89 -9.59 8.38 -23.38
CA GLU A 89 -9.54 7.07 -24.04
C GLU A 89 -9.30 5.96 -23.02
N GLU A 90 -8.37 6.19 -22.10
CA GLU A 90 -7.98 5.15 -21.14
C GLU A 90 -9.04 4.87 -20.08
N ILE A 91 -9.71 5.90 -19.55
CA ILE A 91 -10.84 5.71 -18.64
C ILE A 91 -11.95 4.89 -19.32
N VAL A 92 -12.20 5.11 -20.62
CA VAL A 92 -13.21 4.36 -21.37
C VAL A 92 -12.77 2.91 -21.60
N ALA A 93 -11.49 2.67 -21.89
CA ALA A 93 -10.94 1.34 -22.03
C ALA A 93 -11.02 0.56 -20.70
N GLU A 94 -10.59 1.18 -19.60
CA GLU A 94 -10.58 0.57 -18.27
C GLU A 94 -11.99 0.26 -17.76
N ARG A 95 -12.95 1.18 -17.95
CA ARG A 95 -14.36 0.94 -17.60
C ARG A 95 -15.00 -0.19 -18.41
N LYS A 96 -14.52 -0.45 -19.64
CA LYS A 96 -14.96 -1.59 -20.45
C LYS A 96 -14.31 -2.89 -20.00
N ALA A 97 -13.05 -2.83 -19.56
CA ALA A 97 -12.31 -3.98 -19.04
C ALA A 97 -12.75 -4.38 -17.63
N GLN A 98 -13.38 -3.46 -16.87
CA GLN A 98 -13.85 -3.69 -15.51
C GLN A 98 -14.87 -4.83 -15.45
N LYS A 99 -14.41 -6.00 -14.98
CA LYS A 99 -15.22 -7.22 -14.84
C LYS A 99 -16.31 -7.06 -13.76
N VAL A 100 -15.99 -6.35 -12.68
CA VAL A 100 -16.87 -6.15 -11.52
C VAL A 100 -17.35 -4.69 -11.49
N LYS A 101 -18.61 -4.46 -11.89
CA LYS A 101 -19.20 -3.11 -11.93
C LYS A 101 -19.65 -2.59 -10.57
N SER A 102 -19.93 -3.49 -9.64
CA SER A 102 -20.35 -3.17 -8.28
C SER A 102 -19.66 -4.11 -7.32
N LEU A 103 -18.90 -3.54 -6.39
CA LEU A 103 -18.22 -4.29 -5.35
C LEU A 103 -19.26 -4.92 -4.42
N PRO A 104 -19.05 -6.18 -3.99
CA PRO A 104 -19.97 -6.83 -3.06
C PRO A 104 -19.95 -6.10 -1.71
N ALA A 105 -21.13 -5.91 -1.12
CA ALA A 105 -21.25 -5.30 0.21
C ALA A 105 -20.81 -6.26 1.34
N GLU A 106 -20.73 -7.55 1.03
CA GLU A 106 -20.33 -8.60 1.96
C GLU A 106 -19.37 -9.58 1.29
N VAL A 107 -18.36 -10.02 2.03
CA VAL A 107 -17.39 -11.05 1.64
C VAL A 107 -17.33 -12.09 2.76
N GLU A 108 -17.68 -13.36 2.52
CA GLU A 108 -17.67 -14.43 3.54
C GLU A 108 -18.42 -14.11 4.86
N GLY A 109 -19.50 -13.30 4.75
CA GLY A 109 -20.28 -12.85 5.91
C GLY A 109 -19.63 -11.71 6.70
N PHE A 110 -18.58 -11.09 6.16
CA PHE A 110 -18.04 -9.82 6.65
C PHE A 110 -18.69 -8.66 5.90
N THR A 111 -19.19 -7.66 6.62
CA THR A 111 -19.64 -6.40 6.04
C THR A 111 -18.43 -5.56 5.63
N VAL A 112 -18.43 -5.07 4.39
CA VAL A 112 -17.34 -4.28 3.83
C VAL A 112 -17.60 -2.78 4.02
N LYS A 113 -16.60 -2.03 4.46
CA LYS A 113 -16.57 -0.57 4.47
C LYS A 113 -15.25 -0.09 3.87
N GLY A 114 -15.32 0.71 2.81
CA GLY A 114 -14.14 1.35 2.23
C GLY A 114 -14.08 2.84 2.57
N ASP A 115 -12.89 3.32 2.91
CA ASP A 115 -12.56 4.74 3.04
C ASP A 115 -11.27 5.06 2.27
N GLY A 116 -11.42 5.66 1.09
CA GLY A 116 -10.30 5.94 0.19
C GLY A 116 -9.61 4.67 -0.31
N ALA A 117 -8.39 4.41 0.16
CA ALA A 117 -7.61 3.22 -0.18
C ALA A 117 -7.61 2.16 0.94
N GLU A 118 -8.22 2.47 2.09
CA GLU A 118 -8.35 1.56 3.22
C GLU A 118 -9.71 0.87 3.18
N VAL A 119 -9.71 -0.42 3.48
CA VAL A 119 -10.92 -1.24 3.51
C VAL A 119 -10.96 -2.00 4.83
N VAL A 120 -12.13 -1.96 5.48
CA VAL A 120 -12.42 -2.61 6.75
C VAL A 120 -13.57 -3.61 6.55
N LEU A 121 -13.29 -4.88 6.80
CA LEU A 121 -14.26 -5.97 6.83
C LEU A 121 -14.61 -6.26 8.29
N THR A 122 -15.89 -6.28 8.62
CA THR A 122 -16.33 -6.52 10.01
C THR A 122 -17.33 -7.67 10.07
N LYS A 123 -17.11 -8.61 10.97
CA LYS A 123 -18.03 -9.70 11.29
C LYS A 123 -18.30 -9.73 12.78
N GLN A 124 -19.56 -9.55 13.14
CA GLN A 124 -20.00 -9.57 14.53
C GLN A 124 -20.42 -10.98 14.93
N LEU A 125 -19.74 -11.56 15.91
CA LEU A 125 -20.17 -12.76 16.63
C LEU A 125 -20.83 -12.36 17.96
N LYS A 126 -21.36 -13.35 18.69
CA LYS A 126 -22.13 -13.11 19.93
C LYS A 126 -21.33 -12.33 20.99
N ASP A 127 -20.07 -12.71 21.21
CA ASP A 127 -19.21 -12.16 22.27
C ASP A 127 -17.89 -11.58 21.73
N GLU A 128 -17.73 -11.53 20.40
CA GLU A 128 -16.48 -11.19 19.73
C GLU A 128 -16.76 -10.46 18.42
N THR A 129 -15.96 -9.44 18.11
CA THR A 129 -15.98 -8.77 16.80
C THR A 129 -14.68 -9.11 16.08
N ILE A 130 -14.80 -9.66 14.87
CA ILE A 130 -13.67 -9.90 13.99
C ILE A 130 -13.60 -8.75 13.01
N ARG A 131 -12.47 -8.07 12.95
CA ARG A 131 -12.23 -6.97 12.02
C ARG A 131 -11.00 -7.30 11.19
N VAL A 132 -11.12 -7.18 9.87
CA VAL A 132 -9.99 -7.29 8.95
C VAL A 132 -9.78 -5.95 8.28
N THR A 133 -8.57 -5.41 8.34
CA THR A 133 -8.22 -4.11 7.77
C THR A 133 -7.11 -4.31 6.75
N PHE A 134 -7.23 -3.71 5.57
CA PHE A 134 -6.15 -3.72 4.58
C PHE A 134 -6.17 -2.46 3.74
N ASN A 135 -5.06 -2.21 3.04
CA ASN A 135 -4.89 -1.06 2.16
C ASN A 135 -4.53 -1.53 0.75
N VAL A 136 -5.10 -0.92 -0.28
CA VAL A 136 -4.87 -1.31 -1.68
C VAL A 136 -3.72 -0.56 -2.37
N ASN A 137 -3.01 0.32 -1.65
CA ASN A 137 -1.88 1.04 -2.24
C ASN A 137 -0.68 0.10 -2.43
N HIS A 138 -0.15 0.06 -3.65
CA HIS A 138 1.06 -0.70 -3.99
C HIS A 138 0.95 -2.22 -3.77
N THR A 139 -0.24 -2.78 -4.01
CA THR A 139 -0.54 -4.20 -3.69
C THR A 139 -0.69 -5.10 -4.91
N VAL A 140 -0.61 -4.55 -6.12
CA VAL A 140 -0.64 -5.33 -7.36
C VAL A 140 0.75 -5.89 -7.63
N ASP A 141 0.87 -7.22 -7.66
CA ASP A 141 2.12 -7.90 -7.97
C ASP A 141 2.52 -7.58 -9.42
N SER A 142 3.69 -6.97 -9.62
CA SER A 142 4.26 -6.70 -10.94
C SER A 142 5.38 -7.68 -11.32
N ASP A 143 5.78 -8.54 -10.38
CA ASP A 143 6.89 -9.47 -10.50
C ASP A 143 6.61 -10.65 -11.46
N ASP A 144 5.34 -10.88 -11.84
CA ASP A 144 4.96 -11.89 -12.86
C ASP A 144 5.41 -11.51 -14.29
N PHE A 145 5.94 -10.29 -14.50
CA PHE A 145 6.43 -9.84 -15.81
C PHE A 145 7.94 -10.06 -16.04
N GLU A 146 8.70 -10.49 -15.02
CA GLU A 146 10.17 -10.68 -15.12
C GLU A 146 10.60 -12.17 -15.19
N GLY A 147 9.67 -13.09 -15.48
CA GLY A 147 9.95 -14.51 -15.73
C GLY A 147 10.23 -14.82 -17.21
N ASP A 148 11.37 -15.43 -17.49
CA ASP A 148 11.85 -15.85 -18.82
C ASP A 148 10.76 -16.45 -19.71
N VAL A 149 10.64 -15.93 -20.94
CA VAL A 149 9.62 -16.29 -21.92
C VAL A 149 9.82 -17.73 -22.38
N GLN A 150 9.26 -18.69 -21.66
CA GLN A 150 8.99 -20.02 -22.20
C GLN A 150 7.52 -20.12 -22.61
N THR A 151 7.36 -20.06 -23.93
CA THR A 151 6.12 -20.22 -24.68
C THR A 151 5.46 -21.55 -24.32
N GLU A 152 4.28 -21.49 -23.69
CA GLU A 152 3.04 -22.23 -24.03
C GLU A 152 2.01 -22.08 -22.89
N LYS A 153 0.90 -21.38 -23.18
CA LYS A 153 -0.14 -20.91 -22.24
C LYS A 153 0.29 -19.83 -21.25
N GLN A 154 0.65 -18.66 -21.77
CA GLN A 154 0.34 -17.41 -21.07
C GLN A 154 -1.20 -17.24 -21.08
N GLU A 155 -1.90 -17.91 -20.15
CA GLU A 155 -2.96 -17.17 -19.48
C GLU A 155 -2.25 -15.92 -18.96
N PHE A 156 -2.64 -14.74 -19.43
CA PHE A 156 -2.24 -13.50 -18.77
C PHE A 156 -2.50 -13.75 -17.28
N SER A 157 -1.45 -13.89 -16.47
CA SER A 157 -1.59 -13.96 -15.02
C SER A 157 -2.38 -12.70 -14.69
N GLU A 158 -3.64 -12.87 -14.32
CA GLU A 158 -4.53 -11.76 -14.10
C GLU A 158 -3.90 -10.95 -12.97
N MET A 159 -3.44 -9.72 -13.23
CA MET A 159 -2.80 -8.88 -12.23
C MET A 159 -3.67 -8.86 -10.97
N ARG A 160 -3.19 -9.49 -9.89
CA ARG A 160 -3.93 -9.61 -8.64
C ARG A 160 -3.35 -8.66 -7.61
N SER A 161 -4.25 -8.07 -6.84
CA SER A 161 -3.90 -7.34 -5.64
C SER A 161 -3.81 -8.33 -4.46
N LYS A 162 -2.64 -8.39 -3.82
CA LYS A 162 -2.37 -9.21 -2.63
C LYS A 162 -1.92 -8.30 -1.46
N PRO A 163 -2.85 -7.55 -0.85
CA PRO A 163 -2.51 -6.60 0.19
C PRO A 163 -2.07 -7.32 1.47
N GLN A 164 -1.15 -6.72 2.22
CA GLN A 164 -0.99 -7.08 3.63
C GLN A 164 -2.28 -6.73 4.37
N PHE A 165 -2.72 -7.60 5.27
CA PHE A 165 -3.97 -7.40 6.00
C PHE A 165 -3.80 -7.67 7.50
N GLU A 166 -4.50 -6.89 8.30
CA GLU A 166 -4.51 -6.98 9.76
C GLU A 166 -5.82 -7.64 10.21
N VAL A 167 -5.75 -8.61 11.11
CA VAL A 167 -6.90 -9.27 11.72
C VAL A 167 -6.96 -8.94 13.20
N ASP A 168 -8.01 -8.26 13.61
CA ASP A 168 -8.31 -7.94 15.00
C ASP A 168 -9.43 -8.84 15.53
N LEU A 169 -9.13 -9.63 16.56
CA LEU A 169 -10.11 -10.35 17.37
C LEU A 169 -10.42 -9.55 18.63
N VAL A 170 -11.55 -8.84 18.63
CA VAL A 170 -11.94 -7.92 19.71
C VAL A 170 -12.92 -8.59 20.66
N ARG A 171 -12.54 -8.69 21.94
CA ARG A 171 -13.37 -9.20 23.04
C ARG A 171 -13.42 -8.18 24.17
N GLY A 172 -14.53 -7.46 24.27
CA GLY A 172 -14.69 -6.40 25.26
C GLY A 172 -13.69 -5.26 25.06
N ASP A 173 -12.78 -5.08 26.02
CA ASP A 173 -11.72 -4.05 25.97
C ASP A 173 -10.39 -4.55 25.38
N THR A 174 -10.29 -5.85 25.08
CA THR A 174 -9.04 -6.52 24.72
C THR A 174 -9.08 -6.93 23.25
N THR A 175 -8.00 -6.64 22.52
CA THR A 175 -7.82 -7.01 21.12
C THR A 175 -6.58 -7.87 20.96
N LEU A 176 -6.75 -9.05 20.36
CA LEU A 176 -5.66 -9.85 19.83
C LEU A 176 -5.54 -9.55 18.33
N GLY A 177 -4.45 -8.88 17.95
CA GLY A 177 -4.17 -8.45 16.59
C GLY A 177 -3.14 -9.34 15.91
N PHE A 178 -3.37 -9.61 14.63
CA PHE A 178 -2.48 -10.35 13.75
C PHE A 178 -2.19 -9.50 12.52
N THR A 179 -0.94 -9.44 12.12
CA THR A 179 -0.54 -8.88 10.82
C THR A 179 -0.21 -10.04 9.91
N CYS A 180 -0.85 -10.11 8.75
CA CYS A 180 -0.72 -11.24 7.83
C CYS A 180 -0.31 -10.78 6.42
N SER A 181 0.51 -11.60 5.76
CA SER A 181 0.95 -11.40 4.37
C SER A 181 0.68 -12.63 3.51
N TYR A 182 0.51 -12.41 2.22
CA TYR A 182 0.38 -13.51 1.25
C TYR A 182 1.75 -14.19 1.07
N LEU A 183 1.75 -15.52 1.08
CA LEU A 183 2.95 -16.29 0.77
C LEU A 183 3.12 -16.36 -0.75
N GLN A 184 4.37 -16.30 -1.23
CA GLN A 184 4.66 -16.60 -2.63
C GLN A 184 4.40 -18.09 -2.89
N ASP A 185 3.81 -18.41 -4.03
CA ASP A 185 3.49 -19.79 -4.40
C ASP A 185 4.77 -20.65 -4.27
N PRO A 186 4.73 -21.74 -3.49
CA PRO A 186 5.91 -22.58 -3.32
C PRO A 186 6.28 -23.18 -4.69
N PRO A 187 7.58 -23.27 -5.01
CA PRO A 187 8.00 -24.02 -6.19
C PRO A 187 7.46 -25.44 -6.07
N ALA A 188 6.96 -26.00 -7.19
CA ALA A 188 6.19 -27.24 -7.30
C ALA A 188 6.85 -28.54 -6.74
N ALA A 189 7.98 -28.44 -6.02
CA ALA A 189 8.78 -29.53 -5.50
C ALA A 189 8.59 -29.84 -4.00
N SER A 190 7.78 -29.07 -3.25
CA SER A 190 7.59 -29.27 -1.80
C SER A 190 6.10 -29.41 -1.43
N ALA A 191 5.43 -30.42 -1.99
CA ALA A 191 3.99 -30.63 -1.88
C ALA A 191 3.48 -31.11 -0.50
N ASP A 192 4.36 -31.29 0.50
CA ASP A 192 4.02 -31.94 1.78
C ASP A 192 4.18 -31.05 3.02
N GLU A 193 4.57 -29.77 2.89
CA GLU A 193 4.78 -28.89 4.06
C GLU A 193 4.08 -27.54 3.82
N TYR A 194 2.84 -27.44 4.33
CA TYR A 194 2.02 -26.22 4.46
C TYR A 194 1.57 -25.54 3.15
N ASN A 195 0.40 -25.96 2.65
CA ASN A 195 -0.29 -25.29 1.53
C ASN A 195 -1.11 -24.07 2.01
N ASP A 196 -0.50 -23.20 2.81
CA ASP A 196 -1.16 -21.98 3.27
C ASP A 196 -0.97 -20.85 2.25
N VAL A 197 -2.04 -20.07 2.04
CA VAL A 197 -2.04 -18.96 1.08
C VAL A 197 -1.46 -17.69 1.71
N PHE A 198 -1.48 -17.61 3.04
CA PHE A 198 -1.01 -16.48 3.81
C PHE A 198 -0.31 -16.95 5.09
N GLY A 199 0.56 -16.10 5.65
CA GLY A 199 1.24 -16.33 6.92
C GLY A 199 1.01 -15.20 7.91
N ILE A 200 1.39 -15.43 9.17
CA ILE A 200 1.36 -14.42 10.23
C ILE A 200 2.75 -13.79 10.33
N ASP A 201 2.85 -12.49 10.08
CA ASP A 201 4.08 -11.70 10.19
C ASP A 201 4.32 -11.21 11.63
N GLU A 202 3.25 -10.79 12.31
CA GLU A 202 3.33 -10.17 13.63
C GLU A 202 2.08 -10.47 14.46
N ILE A 203 2.25 -10.58 15.77
CA ILE A 203 1.16 -10.75 16.74
C ILE A 203 1.29 -9.72 17.85
N THR A 204 0.15 -9.15 18.24
CA THR A 204 0.05 -8.22 19.36
C THR A 204 -1.19 -8.45 20.20
N LEU A 205 -1.12 -8.11 21.49
CA LEU A 205 -2.25 -8.15 22.42
C LEU A 205 -2.29 -6.85 23.20
N TYR A 206 -3.40 -6.13 23.12
CA TYR A 206 -3.57 -4.86 23.80
C TYR A 206 -4.98 -4.62 24.32
N LYS A 207 -5.11 -3.60 25.16
CA LYS A 207 -6.39 -3.12 25.68
C LYS A 207 -6.64 -1.68 25.27
N GLY A 208 -7.85 -1.39 24.82
CA GLY A 208 -8.24 -0.08 24.32
C GLY A 208 -7.66 0.20 22.93
N GLU A 209 -7.03 1.35 22.75
CA GLU A 209 -6.44 1.75 21.47
C GLU A 209 -4.98 1.30 21.36
N TRP A 210 -4.61 0.88 20.14
CA TRP A 210 -3.24 0.53 19.83
C TRP A 210 -2.33 1.75 19.89
N ASN A 211 -1.08 1.54 20.32
CA ASN A 211 -0.03 2.55 20.30
C ASN A 211 1.35 1.89 20.22
N ASP A 212 2.38 2.65 19.84
CA ASP A 212 3.75 2.16 19.63
C ASP A 212 4.42 1.54 20.87
N LYS A 213 3.83 1.64 22.06
CA LYS A 213 4.37 1.04 23.31
C LYS A 213 3.81 -0.36 23.56
N VAL A 214 2.81 -0.77 22.80
CA VAL A 214 2.26 -2.12 22.87
C VAL A 214 3.32 -3.09 22.36
N TYR A 215 3.52 -4.19 23.09
CA TYR A 215 4.43 -5.24 22.67
C TYR A 215 3.85 -6.00 21.48
N ALA A 216 4.69 -6.23 20.48
CA ALA A 216 4.41 -7.06 19.33
C ALA A 216 5.59 -8.01 19.09
N VAL A 217 5.30 -9.20 18.59
CA VAL A 217 6.30 -10.23 18.31
C VAL A 217 6.16 -10.68 16.87
N ALA A 218 7.30 -10.81 16.19
CA ALA A 218 7.34 -11.33 14.82
C ALA A 218 6.96 -12.82 14.80
N GLY A 219 6.26 -13.23 13.74
CA GLY A 219 5.75 -14.58 13.57
C GLY A 219 6.84 -15.64 13.45
N ASP A 220 7.99 -15.28 12.86
CA ASP A 220 9.16 -16.15 12.68
C ASP A 220 9.88 -16.52 13.98
N VAL A 221 9.66 -15.76 15.06
CA VAL A 221 10.22 -16.04 16.40
C VAL A 221 9.29 -16.94 17.22
N LEU A 222 8.06 -17.18 16.77
CA LEU A 222 7.10 -18.02 17.49
C LEU A 222 7.51 -19.49 17.46
N ASP A 223 7.17 -20.21 18.53
CA ASP A 223 7.25 -21.66 18.54
C ASP A 223 6.30 -22.24 17.49
N GLY A 224 6.75 -23.24 16.72
CA GLY A 224 5.96 -23.78 15.60
C GLY A 224 4.60 -24.34 16.02
N TYR A 225 4.51 -24.97 17.19
CA TYR A 225 3.23 -25.47 17.69
C TYR A 225 2.29 -24.32 18.09
N LEU A 226 2.83 -23.24 18.66
CA LEU A 226 2.04 -22.04 18.93
C LEU A 226 1.54 -21.41 17.64
N TYR A 227 2.37 -21.32 16.60
CA TYR A 227 2.00 -20.81 15.29
C TYR A 227 0.83 -21.59 14.69
N ASP A 228 0.90 -22.92 14.67
CA ASP A 228 -0.17 -23.79 14.17
C ASP A 228 -1.49 -23.56 14.91
N LEU A 229 -1.46 -23.42 16.25
CA LEU A 229 -2.66 -23.14 17.04
C LEU A 229 -3.28 -21.78 16.71
N LEU A 230 -2.46 -20.78 16.37
CA LEU A 230 -2.92 -19.44 16.01
C LEU A 230 -3.52 -19.42 14.61
N MET A 231 -2.95 -20.16 13.66
CA MET A 231 -3.53 -20.35 12.33
C MET A 231 -4.89 -21.08 12.41
N ASN A 232 -4.99 -22.14 13.21
CA ASN A 232 -6.26 -22.82 13.47
C ASN A 232 -7.30 -21.87 14.10
N LEU A 233 -6.86 -21.01 15.03
CA LEU A 233 -7.75 -20.00 15.63
C LEU A 233 -8.28 -19.03 14.56
N LEU A 234 -7.44 -18.55 13.64
CA LEU A 234 -7.86 -17.68 12.53
C LEU A 234 -8.86 -18.38 11.61
N GLU A 235 -8.62 -19.65 11.29
CA GLU A 235 -9.52 -20.46 10.46
C GLU A 235 -10.91 -20.64 11.12
N GLU A 236 -10.96 -20.92 12.42
CA GLU A 236 -12.22 -21.01 13.19
C GLU A 236 -13.01 -19.68 13.19
N LYS A 237 -12.31 -18.55 13.10
CA LYS A 237 -12.94 -17.22 12.97
C LYS A 237 -13.40 -16.91 11.53
N GLY A 238 -13.09 -17.78 10.58
CA GLY A 238 -13.43 -17.64 9.17
C GLY A 238 -12.37 -16.91 8.35
N ILE A 239 -11.14 -16.80 8.86
CA ILE A 239 -9.97 -16.35 8.13
C ILE A 239 -9.23 -17.59 7.63
N SER A 240 -9.75 -18.19 6.56
CA SER A 240 -9.21 -19.39 5.92
C SER A 240 -8.45 -19.06 4.63
N ASN A 241 -7.81 -20.07 4.03
CA ASN A 241 -7.21 -19.94 2.70
C ASN A 241 -8.22 -19.50 1.62
N GLU A 242 -9.47 -19.97 1.70
CA GLU A 242 -10.55 -19.51 0.81
C GLU A 242 -10.90 -18.03 1.03
N PHE A 243 -10.90 -17.58 2.30
CA PHE A 243 -11.11 -16.17 2.61
C PHE A 243 -9.99 -15.32 2.02
N ALA A 244 -8.73 -15.72 2.16
CA ALA A 244 -7.58 -14.99 1.61
C ALA A 244 -7.64 -14.87 0.09
N GLN A 245 -8.09 -15.91 -0.61
CA GLN A 245 -8.31 -15.85 -2.07
C GLN A 245 -9.43 -14.86 -2.44
N LYS A 246 -10.58 -14.94 -1.75
CA LYS A 246 -11.70 -14.00 -1.97
C LYS A 246 -11.34 -12.57 -1.60
N LEU A 247 -10.49 -12.37 -0.61
CA LEU A 247 -9.93 -11.07 -0.22
C LEU A 247 -9.05 -10.51 -1.34
N SER A 248 -8.22 -11.33 -1.97
CA SER A 248 -7.40 -10.93 -3.12
C SER A 248 -8.27 -10.58 -4.33
N ASP A 249 -9.28 -11.39 -4.64
CA ASP A 249 -10.22 -11.10 -5.73
C ASP A 249 -10.99 -9.78 -5.48
N PHE A 250 -11.48 -9.58 -4.24
CA PHE A 250 -12.12 -8.35 -3.83
C PHE A 250 -11.17 -7.16 -3.91
N SER A 251 -9.96 -7.30 -3.38
CA SER A 251 -8.95 -6.25 -3.37
C SER A 251 -8.57 -5.85 -4.78
N THR A 252 -8.50 -6.80 -5.71
CA THR A 252 -8.20 -6.55 -7.13
C THR A 252 -9.31 -5.71 -7.77
N ALA A 253 -10.57 -6.06 -7.53
CA ALA A 253 -11.70 -5.27 -8.02
C ALA A 253 -11.77 -3.86 -7.38
N TYR A 254 -11.42 -3.76 -6.09
CA TYR A 254 -11.39 -2.50 -5.36
C TYR A 254 -10.27 -1.58 -5.89
N GLU A 255 -9.07 -2.13 -6.05
CA GLU A 255 -7.91 -1.44 -6.61
C GLU A 255 -8.21 -0.92 -8.02
N HIS A 256 -8.76 -1.76 -8.90
CA HIS A 256 -9.11 -1.34 -10.26
C HIS A 256 -10.12 -0.19 -10.27
N THR A 257 -11.09 -0.22 -9.35
CA THR A 257 -12.05 0.87 -9.16
C THR A 257 -11.36 2.15 -8.66
N ALA A 258 -10.44 2.04 -7.71
CA ALA A 258 -9.66 3.16 -7.19
C ALA A 258 -8.75 3.77 -8.27
N TYR A 259 -8.14 2.93 -9.13
CA TYR A 259 -7.33 3.36 -10.27
C TYR A 259 -8.16 4.16 -11.28
N ILE A 260 -9.33 3.68 -11.68
CA ILE A 260 -10.24 4.43 -12.57
C ILE A 260 -10.62 5.78 -11.95
N ASN A 261 -10.93 5.80 -10.65
CA ASN A 261 -11.24 7.04 -9.93
C ASN A 261 -10.05 8.01 -9.87
N LEU A 262 -8.82 7.49 -9.78
CA LEU A 262 -7.60 8.27 -9.87
C LEU A 262 -7.45 8.91 -11.26
N LEU A 263 -7.60 8.14 -12.34
CA LEU A 263 -7.54 8.66 -13.70
C LEU A 263 -8.59 9.76 -13.94
N GLU A 264 -9.82 9.56 -13.48
CA GLU A 264 -10.87 10.58 -13.54
C GLU A 264 -10.52 11.84 -12.74
N SER A 265 -9.90 11.67 -11.57
CA SER A 265 -9.49 12.80 -10.73
C SER A 265 -8.34 13.57 -11.36
N ILE A 266 -7.37 12.89 -11.98
CA ILE A 266 -6.29 13.52 -12.75
C ILE A 266 -6.87 14.26 -13.95
N SER A 267 -7.81 13.66 -14.68
CA SER A 267 -8.48 14.31 -15.81
C SER A 267 -9.21 15.57 -15.37
N LYS A 268 -10.01 15.51 -14.29
CA LYS A 268 -10.69 16.68 -13.70
C LYS A 268 -9.71 17.76 -13.24
N PHE A 269 -8.61 17.37 -12.59
CA PHE A 269 -7.55 18.30 -12.17
C PHE A 269 -6.86 18.97 -13.37
N THR A 270 -6.71 18.24 -14.48
CA THR A 270 -6.08 18.75 -15.70
C THR A 270 -7.02 19.67 -16.49
N ILE A 271 -8.34 19.45 -16.41
CA ILE A 271 -9.39 20.26 -17.07
C ILE A 271 -9.79 21.50 -16.23
N GLY A 272 -9.80 21.42 -14.90
CA GLY A 272 -10.12 22.54 -13.97
C GLY A 272 -8.88 23.38 -13.64
N LYS A 273 -8.87 24.71 -13.47
CA LYS A 273 -9.76 25.64 -12.74
C LYS A 273 -10.01 25.27 -11.28
#